data_AF-A0A1W5CXW4-F1
#
_entry.id   AF-A0A1W5CXW4-F1
#
_cell.length_a   1.000
_cell.length_b   1.000
_cell.length_c   1.000
_cell.angle_alpha   90.00
_cell.angle_beta   90.00
_cell.angle_gamma   90.00
#
_symmetry.space_group_name_H-M   'P 1'
#
loop_
_entity.id
_entity.type
_entity.pdbx_description
1 polymer ?
#
loop_
_entity_poly.entity_id
_entity_poly.type
_entity_poly.pdbx_seq_one_letter_code
_entity_poly.pdbx_strand_id
1 'polypeptide(L)'
;MVCNYIPKALRHVDFDDPNDHFAPLEQDKDTQRQQAYSYWLSTRDQEDPPSFHKVAKSYNVAYLTVRDQKNGPILKKEANQAMQKLTPVEEDIIALWVTTLATWGSPPTHLQLVKMAYELLQKRGFYEKLGEQWIARFLACHPELNSKFVNPIEKERTEYSGHRSYHPPVRAAVR
;
A
#
# COMPACT_ATOMS: atom_id res chain seq x y z
N MET A 1 8.46 -7.73 27.06
CA MET A 1 6.99 -7.80 27.06
C MET A 1 6.57 -8.37 25.70
N VAL A 2 6.20 -9.65 25.67
CA VAL A 2 5.77 -10.32 24.44
C VAL A 2 4.27 -10.16 24.33
N CYS A 3 3.79 -9.40 23.35
CA CYS A 3 2.36 -9.29 23.06
C CYS A 3 1.89 -10.62 22.47
N ASN A 4 1.19 -11.40 23.27
CA ASN A 4 0.51 -12.61 22.81
C ASN A 4 -0.64 -12.20 21.89
N TYR A 5 -0.42 -12.40 20.59
CA TYR A 5 -1.47 -12.34 19.58
C TYR A 5 -2.43 -13.51 19.81
N ILE A 6 -3.61 -13.23 20.33
CA ILE A 6 -4.70 -14.22 20.43
C ILE A 6 -5.40 -14.23 19.06
N PRO A 7 -5.32 -15.32 18.28
CA PRO A 7 -6.05 -15.42 17.02
C PRO A 7 -7.57 -15.33 17.28
N LYS A 8 -8.31 -14.75 16.32
CA LYS A 8 -9.77 -14.52 16.39
C LYS A 8 -10.63 -15.77 16.65
N ALA A 9 -10.04 -16.97 16.61
CA ALA A 9 -10.71 -18.25 16.82
C ALA A 9 -11.19 -18.50 18.27
N LEU A 10 -10.81 -17.67 19.25
CA LEU A 10 -11.06 -17.91 20.68
C LEU A 10 -12.33 -17.24 21.25
N ARG A 11 -13.28 -16.77 20.41
CA ARG A 11 -14.48 -16.06 20.89
C ARG A 11 -15.75 -16.88 21.02
N HIS A 12 -15.77 -18.16 20.67
CA HIS A 12 -16.97 -18.99 20.83
C HIS A 12 -16.60 -20.46 20.90
N VAL A 13 -16.00 -20.88 22.02
CA VAL A 13 -15.81 -22.31 22.30
C VAL A 13 -16.55 -22.58 23.61
N ASP A 14 -17.73 -23.17 23.50
CA ASP A 14 -18.50 -23.64 24.64
C ASP A 14 -17.94 -25.01 25.03
N PHE A 15 -17.11 -25.05 26.07
CA PHE A 15 -16.34 -26.25 26.46
C PHE A 15 -17.20 -27.41 27.01
N ASP A 16 -18.51 -27.21 27.14
CA ASP A 16 -19.45 -28.17 27.75
C ASP A 16 -20.43 -28.81 26.76
N ASP A 17 -20.26 -28.64 25.43
CA ASP A 17 -21.08 -29.36 24.44
C ASP A 17 -20.46 -30.73 24.08
N PRO A 18 -21.05 -31.86 24.52
CA PRO A 18 -20.54 -33.21 24.24
C PRO A 18 -20.66 -33.62 22.76
N ASN A 19 -21.35 -32.83 21.93
CA ASN A 19 -21.46 -33.03 20.49
C ASN A 19 -20.50 -32.16 19.67
N ASP A 20 -19.76 -31.24 20.30
CA ASP A 20 -18.70 -30.46 19.64
C ASP A 20 -17.41 -31.29 19.58
N HIS A 21 -17.52 -32.45 18.93
CA HIS A 21 -16.40 -33.33 18.63
C HIS A 21 -15.54 -32.66 17.57
N PHE A 22 -14.66 -31.76 18.00
CA PHE A 22 -13.47 -31.32 17.28
C PHE A 22 -13.74 -31.20 15.77
N ALA A 23 -14.67 -30.32 15.39
CA ALA A 23 -14.92 -30.05 13.97
C ALA A 23 -13.55 -29.81 13.31
N PRO A 24 -13.14 -30.61 12.30
CA PRO A 24 -11.82 -30.47 11.69
C PRO A 24 -11.64 -29.01 11.30
N LEU A 25 -10.63 -28.37 11.89
CA LEU A 25 -10.30 -26.97 11.67
C LEU A 25 -10.46 -26.68 10.19
N GLU A 26 -11.46 -25.85 9.86
CA GLU A 26 -11.68 -25.41 8.49
C GLU A 26 -10.34 -24.83 8.02
N GLN A 27 -9.63 -25.55 7.14
CA GLN A 27 -8.31 -25.14 6.72
C GLN A 27 -8.44 -23.76 6.09
N ASP A 28 -7.58 -22.83 6.52
CA ASP A 28 -7.55 -21.48 5.96
C ASP A 28 -7.47 -21.56 4.42
N LYS A 29 -8.28 -20.76 3.73
CA LYS A 29 -8.42 -20.81 2.26
C LYS A 29 -7.07 -20.57 1.58
N ASP A 30 -6.20 -19.78 2.21
CA ASP A 30 -4.83 -19.58 1.74
C ASP A 30 -3.97 -20.85 1.90
N THR A 31 -4.17 -21.64 2.96
CA THR A 31 -3.48 -22.93 3.14
C THR A 31 -3.88 -23.93 2.05
N GLN A 32 -5.18 -24.04 1.75
CA GLN A 32 -5.69 -24.92 0.67
C GLN A 32 -5.14 -24.50 -0.70
N ARG A 33 -5.11 -23.18 -0.96
CA ARG A 33 -4.52 -22.60 -2.16
C ARG A 33 -3.03 -22.96 -2.30
N GLN A 34 -2.25 -22.79 -1.23
CA GLN A 34 -0.83 -23.11 -1.23
C GLN A 34 -0.57 -24.61 -1.45
N GLN A 35 -1.33 -25.47 -0.77
CA GLN A 35 -1.23 -26.93 -0.92
C GLN A 35 -1.55 -27.41 -2.34
N ALA A 36 -2.60 -26.84 -2.95
CA ALA A 36 -2.97 -27.13 -4.33
C ALA A 36 -1.83 -26.81 -5.30
N TYR A 37 -1.18 -25.65 -5.12
CA TYR A 37 -0.08 -25.23 -5.98
C TYR A 37 1.20 -26.04 -5.74
N SER A 38 1.55 -26.35 -4.49
CA SER A 38 2.71 -27.20 -4.18
C SER A 38 2.56 -28.60 -4.78
N TYR A 39 1.35 -29.16 -4.72
CA TYR A 39 1.05 -30.44 -5.34
C TYR A 39 1.24 -30.39 -6.85
N TRP A 40 0.65 -29.38 -7.51
CA TRP A 40 0.81 -29.21 -8.96
C TRP A 40 2.28 -29.10 -9.37
N LEU A 41 3.09 -28.31 -8.64
CA LEU A 41 4.53 -28.16 -8.89
C LEU A 41 5.28 -29.50 -8.83
N SER A 42 4.93 -30.38 -7.89
CA SER A 42 5.56 -31.70 -7.76
C SER A 42 5.23 -32.66 -8.90
N THR A 43 4.10 -32.45 -9.58
CA THR A 43 3.57 -33.37 -10.62
C THR A 43 3.77 -32.87 -12.05
N ARG A 44 4.32 -31.67 -12.24
CA ARG A 44 4.38 -31.03 -13.57
C ARG A 44 5.31 -31.74 -14.57
N ASP A 45 6.31 -32.47 -14.07
CA ASP A 45 7.35 -33.14 -14.87
C ASP A 45 7.00 -34.62 -15.15
N GLN A 46 5.79 -35.06 -14.79
CA GLN A 46 5.28 -36.40 -15.07
C GLN A 46 4.83 -36.51 -16.54
N GLU A 47 4.84 -37.74 -17.09
CA GLU A 47 4.40 -38.04 -18.46
C GLU A 47 2.94 -37.61 -18.75
N ASP A 48 2.08 -37.61 -17.72
CA ASP A 48 0.70 -37.11 -17.79
C ASP A 48 0.41 -36.18 -16.58
N PRO A 49 0.74 -34.89 -16.66
CA PRO A 49 0.59 -33.98 -15.54
C PRO A 49 -0.90 -33.64 -15.30
N PRO A 50 -1.36 -33.57 -14.04
CA PRO A 50 -2.75 -33.26 -13.73
C PRO A 50 -3.11 -31.84 -14.21
N SER A 51 -4.26 -31.72 -14.87
CA SER A 51 -4.79 -30.43 -15.26
C SER A 51 -5.11 -29.57 -14.03
N PHE A 52 -5.00 -28.25 -14.16
CA PHE A 52 -5.34 -27.32 -13.09
C PHE A 52 -6.76 -27.51 -12.56
N HIS A 53 -7.72 -27.91 -13.40
CA HIS A 53 -9.08 -28.23 -12.97
C HIS A 53 -9.12 -29.44 -12.03
N LYS A 54 -8.33 -30.48 -12.33
CA LYS A 54 -8.24 -31.70 -11.52
C LYS A 54 -7.65 -31.39 -10.15
N VAL A 55 -6.59 -30.58 -10.12
CA VAL A 55 -5.95 -30.10 -8.88
C VAL A 55 -6.88 -29.18 -8.08
N ALA A 56 -7.51 -28.21 -8.73
CA ALA A 56 -8.45 -27.30 -8.07
C ALA A 56 -9.61 -28.05 -7.39
N LYS A 57 -10.16 -29.06 -8.09
CA LYS A 57 -11.22 -29.93 -7.56
C LYS A 57 -10.76 -30.78 -6.37
N SER A 58 -9.52 -31.29 -6.37
CA SER A 58 -9.02 -32.13 -5.28
C SER A 58 -8.76 -31.34 -3.99
N TYR A 59 -8.41 -30.06 -4.09
CA TYR A 59 -8.13 -29.18 -2.96
C TYR A 59 -9.28 -28.22 -2.61
N ASN A 60 -10.45 -28.36 -3.27
CA ASN A 60 -11.61 -27.48 -3.09
C ASN A 60 -11.30 -25.97 -3.29
N VAL A 61 -10.40 -25.66 -4.23
CA VAL A 61 -10.01 -24.29 -4.59
C VAL A 61 -10.65 -23.91 -5.93
N ALA A 62 -11.00 -22.65 -6.12
CA ALA A 62 -11.48 -22.18 -7.42
C ALA A 62 -10.37 -22.32 -8.49
N TYR A 63 -10.73 -22.82 -9.67
CA TYR A 63 -9.77 -22.97 -10.79
C TYR A 63 -9.00 -21.68 -11.10
N LEU A 64 -9.69 -20.54 -11.13
CA LEU A 64 -9.08 -19.24 -11.41
C LEU A 64 -7.94 -18.94 -10.44
N THR A 65 -8.10 -19.28 -9.16
CA THR A 65 -7.08 -19.07 -8.13
C THR A 65 -5.80 -19.86 -8.39
N VAL A 66 -5.90 -21.13 -8.79
CA VAL A 66 -4.73 -21.97 -9.10
C VAL A 66 -4.05 -21.50 -10.40
N ARG A 67 -4.85 -21.12 -11.40
CA ARG A 67 -4.34 -20.56 -12.67
C ARG A 67 -3.64 -19.22 -12.46
N ASP A 68 -4.22 -18.31 -11.69
CA ASP A 68 -3.66 -17.00 -11.41
C ASP A 68 -2.38 -17.11 -10.55
N GLN A 69 -2.29 -18.12 -9.68
CA GLN A 69 -1.06 -18.44 -8.95
C GLN A 69 0.06 -18.94 -9.86
N LYS A 70 -0.25 -19.73 -10.91
CA LYS A 70 0.71 -20.14 -11.94
C LYS A 70 1.23 -18.94 -12.74
N ASN A 71 0.34 -18.02 -13.10
CA ASN A 71 0.70 -16.80 -13.83
C ASN A 71 1.47 -15.80 -12.95
N GLY A 72 1.56 -16.07 -11.65
CA GLY A 72 2.07 -15.17 -10.64
C GLY A 72 1.04 -14.12 -10.25
N PRO A 73 1.08 -13.62 -9.01
CA PRO A 73 0.39 -12.37 -8.72
C PRO A 73 1.02 -11.31 -9.61
N ILE A 74 0.26 -10.68 -10.51
CA ILE A 74 0.64 -9.32 -10.93
C ILE A 74 0.62 -8.55 -9.63
N LEU A 75 1.79 -8.12 -9.14
CA LEU A 75 1.82 -7.33 -7.92
C LEU A 75 0.88 -6.16 -8.17
N LYS A 76 -0.06 -5.89 -7.26
CA LYS A 76 -0.96 -4.73 -7.38
C LYS A 76 -0.18 -3.46 -7.71
N LYS A 77 1.07 -3.38 -7.24
CA LYS A 77 2.05 -2.35 -7.59
C LYS A 77 2.37 -2.28 -9.09
N GLU A 78 2.70 -3.40 -9.74
CA GLU A 78 3.02 -3.47 -11.18
C GLU A 78 1.80 -3.17 -12.06
N ALA A 79 0.63 -3.71 -11.70
CA ALA A 79 -0.62 -3.38 -12.39
C ALA A 79 -0.94 -1.87 -12.29
N ASN A 80 -0.77 -1.29 -11.09
CA ASN A 80 -0.98 0.13 -10.88
C ASN A 80 0.05 0.99 -11.61
N GLN A 81 1.31 0.56 -11.66
CA GLN A 81 2.39 1.23 -12.41
C GLN A 81 2.10 1.26 -13.91
N ALA A 82 1.59 0.18 -14.49
CA ALA A 82 1.19 0.13 -15.90
C ALA A 82 0.01 1.07 -16.24
N MET A 83 -0.78 1.47 -15.23
CA MET A 83 -1.90 2.40 -15.37
C MET A 83 -1.53 3.86 -15.05
N GLN A 84 -0.30 4.14 -14.61
CA GLN A 84 0.15 5.51 -14.38
C GLN A 84 0.43 6.21 -15.72
N LYS A 85 0.03 7.49 -15.82
CA LYS A 85 0.29 8.30 -17.02
C LYS A 85 1.76 8.66 -17.16
N LEU A 86 2.44 8.90 -16.03
CA LEU A 86 3.89 9.04 -15.98
C LEU A 86 4.51 7.69 -15.67
N THR A 87 5.66 7.45 -16.28
CA THR A 87 6.49 6.29 -15.97
C THR A 87 7.15 6.47 -14.60
N PRO A 88 7.52 5.37 -13.92
CA PRO A 88 8.23 5.45 -12.64
C PRO A 88 9.50 6.31 -12.70
N VAL A 89 10.24 6.24 -13.82
CA VAL A 89 11.46 7.04 -14.03
C VAL A 89 11.16 8.54 -14.08
N GLU A 90 10.06 8.94 -14.71
CA GLU A 90 9.63 10.34 -14.74
C GLU A 90 9.19 10.82 -13.35
N GLU A 91 8.47 9.97 -12.60
CA GLU A 91 8.11 10.27 -11.20
C GLU A 91 9.36 10.43 -10.31
N ASP A 92 10.38 9.58 -10.48
CA ASP A 92 11.66 9.69 -9.76
C ASP A 92 12.41 10.99 -10.07
N ILE A 93 12.41 11.44 -11.34
CA ILE A 93 13.00 12.73 -11.74
C ILE A 93 12.27 13.89 -11.04
N ILE A 94 10.94 13.85 -11.01
CA ILE A 94 10.14 14.85 -10.30
C ILE A 94 10.46 14.82 -8.80
N ALA A 95 10.56 13.64 -8.19
CA ALA A 95 10.90 13.49 -6.77
C ALA A 95 12.29 14.05 -6.43
N LEU A 96 13.27 13.84 -7.30
CA LEU A 96 14.61 14.42 -7.18
C LEU A 96 14.57 15.95 -7.27
N TRP A 97 13.82 16.49 -8.23
CA TRP A 97 13.64 17.93 -8.39
C TRP A 97 13.00 18.57 -7.14
N VAL A 98 11.91 17.98 -6.63
CA VAL A 98 11.27 18.40 -5.37
C VAL A 98 12.27 18.37 -4.21
N THR A 99 13.04 17.30 -4.10
CA THR A 99 14.03 17.13 -3.04
C THR A 99 15.12 18.19 -3.11
N THR A 100 15.60 18.51 -4.31
CA THR A 100 16.63 19.54 -4.52
C THR A 100 16.12 20.91 -4.09
N LEU A 101 14.91 21.27 -4.51
CA LEU A 101 14.27 22.53 -4.13
C LEU A 101 14.01 22.64 -2.62
N ALA A 102 13.57 21.54 -1.99
CA ALA A 102 13.39 21.50 -0.55
C ALA A 102 14.71 21.68 0.21
N THR A 103 15.81 21.09 -0.28
CA THR A 103 17.15 21.29 0.30
C THR A 103 17.61 22.75 0.22
N TRP A 104 17.19 23.48 -0.82
CA TRP A 104 17.43 24.91 -0.95
C TRP A 104 16.45 25.78 -0.13
N GLY A 105 15.60 25.17 0.69
CA GLY A 105 14.68 25.86 1.60
C GLY A 105 13.38 26.32 0.95
N SER A 106 13.13 25.98 -0.32
CA SER A 106 11.92 26.40 -1.05
C SER A 106 11.29 25.21 -1.78
N PRO A 107 10.58 24.31 -1.07
CA PRO A 107 9.88 23.20 -1.70
C PRO A 107 8.84 23.72 -2.70
N PRO A 108 8.62 23.03 -3.83
CA PRO A 108 7.66 23.46 -4.83
C PRO A 108 6.23 23.33 -4.30
N THR A 109 5.34 24.18 -4.81
CA THR A 109 3.89 24.08 -4.56
C THR A 109 3.26 22.97 -5.39
N HIS A 110 2.05 22.52 -4.99
CA HIS A 110 1.26 21.56 -5.76
C HIS A 110 1.03 22.00 -7.23
N LEU A 111 0.82 23.30 -7.46
CA LEU A 111 0.65 23.83 -8.82
C LEU A 111 1.94 23.70 -9.65
N GLN A 112 3.10 23.99 -9.05
CA GLN A 112 4.40 23.84 -9.72
C GLN A 112 4.70 22.37 -10.01
N LEU A 113 4.35 21.47 -9.09
CA LEU A 113 4.48 20.03 -9.29
C LEU A 113 3.68 19.54 -10.50
N VAL A 114 2.41 19.93 -10.61
CA VAL A 114 1.55 19.58 -11.75
C VAL A 114 2.10 20.15 -13.06
N LYS A 115 2.58 21.40 -13.04
CA LYS A 115 3.19 22.02 -14.23
C LYS A 115 4.42 21.24 -14.70
N MET A 116 5.32 20.88 -13.79
CA MET A 116 6.52 20.10 -14.11
C MET A 116 6.16 18.72 -14.67
N ALA A 117 5.22 18.02 -14.05
CA ALA A 117 4.76 16.74 -14.55
C ALA A 117 4.10 16.85 -15.95
N TYR A 118 3.34 17.91 -16.19
CA TYR A 118 2.73 18.18 -17.49
C TYR A 118 3.78 18.50 -18.57
N GLU A 119 4.82 19.26 -18.25
CA GLU A 119 5.93 19.55 -19.17
C GLU A 119 6.68 18.28 -19.59
N LEU A 120 6.88 17.31 -18.67
CA LEU A 120 7.48 16.02 -19.00
C LEU A 120 6.60 15.22 -19.97
N LEU A 121 5.28 15.19 -19.74
CA LEU A 121 4.34 14.56 -20.65
C LEU A 121 4.36 15.19 -22.05
N GLN A 122 4.39 16.52 -22.13
CA GLN A 122 4.47 17.24 -23.40
C GLN A 122 5.73 16.91 -24.18
N LYS A 123 6.89 16.80 -23.50
CA LYS A 123 8.15 16.38 -24.13
C LYS A 123 8.07 14.98 -24.74
N ARG A 124 7.22 14.12 -24.20
CA ARG A 124 6.94 12.78 -24.73
C ARG A 124 5.86 12.77 -25.82
N GLY A 125 5.27 13.92 -26.15
CA GLY A 125 4.21 14.07 -27.15
C GLY A 125 2.79 13.83 -26.61
N PHE A 126 2.62 13.73 -25.28
CA PHE A 126 1.32 13.59 -24.65
C PHE A 126 0.85 14.94 -24.12
N TYR A 127 -0.34 15.39 -24.55
CA TYR A 127 -0.92 16.68 -24.17
C TYR A 127 -2.10 16.56 -23.21
N GLU A 128 -2.36 15.35 -22.72
CA GLU A 128 -3.44 15.08 -21.80
C GLU A 128 -3.23 15.76 -20.45
N LYS A 129 -4.33 16.27 -19.87
CA LYS A 129 -4.31 16.79 -18.52
C LYS A 129 -4.04 15.65 -17.51
N LEU A 130 -3.28 15.98 -16.49
CA LEU A 130 -3.13 15.15 -15.30
C LEU A 130 -4.47 15.13 -14.54
N GLY A 131 -4.84 13.96 -14.03
CA GLY A 131 -6.06 13.82 -13.23
C GLY A 131 -5.94 14.50 -11.87
N GLU A 132 -7.07 14.91 -11.29
CA GLU A 132 -7.12 15.63 -10.00
C GLU A 132 -6.46 14.83 -8.86
N GLN A 133 -6.56 13.51 -8.88
CA GLN A 133 -5.96 12.62 -7.88
C GLN A 133 -4.48 12.34 -8.11
N TRP A 134 -3.86 12.86 -9.18
CA TRP A 134 -2.48 12.53 -9.52
C TRP A 134 -1.51 12.92 -8.41
N ILE A 135 -1.65 14.12 -7.81
CA ILE A 135 -0.78 14.56 -6.70
C ILE A 135 -0.88 13.62 -5.50
N ALA A 136 -2.10 13.24 -5.12
CA ALA A 136 -2.31 12.33 -3.99
C ALA A 136 -1.67 10.95 -4.24
N ARG A 137 -1.77 10.44 -5.47
CA ARG A 137 -1.14 9.17 -5.86
C ARG A 137 0.38 9.28 -5.90
N PHE A 138 0.91 10.37 -6.45
CA PHE A 138 2.34 10.66 -6.47
C PHE A 138 2.93 10.69 -5.05
N LEU A 139 2.29 11.39 -4.12
CA LEU A 139 2.71 11.45 -2.72
C LEU A 139 2.58 10.10 -1.99
N ALA A 140 1.60 9.28 -2.35
CA ALA A 140 1.48 7.91 -1.83
C ALA A 140 2.61 6.99 -2.34
N CYS A 141 3.11 7.23 -3.56
CA CYS A 141 4.24 6.52 -4.14
C CYS A 141 5.60 6.99 -3.57
N HIS A 142 5.69 8.26 -3.17
CA HIS A 142 6.89 8.91 -2.64
C HIS A 142 6.71 9.39 -1.19
N PRO A 143 6.60 8.47 -0.22
CA PRO A 143 6.34 8.82 1.18
C PRO A 143 7.41 9.73 1.79
N GLU A 144 8.64 9.70 1.28
CA GLU A 144 9.75 10.59 1.66
C GLU A 144 9.47 12.07 1.39
N LEU A 145 8.57 12.38 0.46
CA LEU A 145 8.21 13.74 0.09
C LEU A 145 7.09 14.32 0.96
N ASN A 146 6.31 13.48 1.65
CA ASN A 146 5.17 13.94 2.46
C ASN A 146 5.56 14.99 3.50
N SER A 147 6.75 14.83 4.11
CA SER A 147 7.28 15.80 5.09
C SER A 147 7.63 17.16 4.50
N LYS A 148 7.87 17.23 3.18
CA LYS A 148 8.30 18.44 2.46
C LYS A 148 7.13 19.27 1.93
N PHE A 149 5.95 18.65 1.82
CA PHE A 149 4.71 19.27 1.35
C PHE A 149 3.73 19.61 2.48
N VAL A 150 4.14 19.53 3.75
CA VAL A 150 3.30 19.93 4.88
C VAL A 150 2.87 21.39 4.68
N ASN A 151 1.56 21.64 4.78
CA ASN A 151 0.98 22.96 4.59
C ASN A 151 1.72 23.99 5.47
N PRO A 152 2.03 25.20 4.98
CA PRO A 152 2.65 26.25 5.79
C PRO A 152 1.90 26.51 7.11
N ILE A 153 0.57 26.39 7.09
CA ILE A 153 -0.32 26.54 8.25
C ILE A 153 -0.08 25.44 9.31
N GLU A 154 0.22 24.21 8.91
CA GLU A 154 0.53 23.11 9.84
C GLU A 154 1.99 23.15 10.31
N LYS A 155 2.91 23.61 9.46
CA LYS A 155 4.30 23.88 9.84
C LYS A 155 4.36 24.89 10.99
N GLU A 156 3.56 25.96 10.89
CA GLU A 156 3.39 26.97 11.94
C GLU A 156 2.83 26.34 13.24
N ARG A 157 1.78 25.51 13.16
CA ARG A 157 1.21 24.83 14.35
C ARG A 157 2.22 23.89 15.05
N THR A 158 3.06 23.20 14.29
CA THR A 158 4.07 22.29 14.83
C THR A 158 5.17 23.07 15.56
N GLU A 159 5.61 24.19 14.97
CA GLU A 159 6.58 25.12 15.54
C GLU A 159 6.08 25.78 16.83
N TYR A 160 4.80 26.20 16.90
CA TYR A 160 4.20 26.76 18.11
C TYR A 160 4.02 25.75 19.26
N SER A 161 3.79 24.47 18.96
CA SER A 161 3.56 23.44 19.99
C SER A 161 4.83 22.98 20.74
N GLY A 162 6.02 23.28 20.22
CA GLY A 162 7.31 23.06 20.89
C GLY A 162 7.67 24.15 21.92
N HIS A 163 6.99 25.30 21.90
CA HIS A 163 7.27 26.45 22.76
C HIS A 163 6.31 26.57 23.97
N ARG A 164 5.85 25.44 24.53
CA ARG A 164 5.10 25.46 25.80
C ARG A 164 6.04 25.56 27.01
N SER A 165 6.65 26.74 27.19
CA SER A 165 7.06 27.27 28.49
C SER A 165 7.39 28.75 28.35
N TYR A 166 6.37 29.60 28.21
CA TYR A 166 6.46 30.98 28.68
C TYR A 166 5.09 31.43 29.18
N HIS A 167 4.99 31.57 30.50
CA HIS A 167 3.90 32.26 31.17
C HIS A 167 4.41 33.66 31.53
N PRO A 168 4.07 34.73 30.79
CA PRO A 168 4.35 36.08 31.25
C PRO A 168 3.37 36.44 32.38
N PRO A 169 3.77 37.29 33.34
CA PRO A 169 3.00 37.49 34.57
C PRO A 169 1.70 38.23 34.29
N VAL A 170 0.64 37.82 34.99
CA VAL A 170 -0.63 38.55 35.11
C VAL A 170 -0.35 39.92 35.72
N ARG A 171 -0.34 40.98 34.89
CA ARG A 171 -0.43 42.35 35.38
C ARG A 171 -1.89 42.62 35.73
N ALA A 172 -2.14 42.65 37.04
CA ALA A 172 -3.37 43.16 37.63
C ALA A 172 -3.63 44.58 37.11
N ALA A 173 -4.79 44.76 36.49
CA ALA A 173 -5.45 46.06 36.45
C ALA A 173 -6.01 46.36 37.86
N VAL A 174 -6.03 47.65 38.22
CA VAL A 174 -6.60 48.34 39.40
C VAL A 174 -5.49 49.27 39.94
N ARG A 175 -5.60 50.60 39.96
CA ARG A 175 -6.71 51.54 39.83
C ARG A 175 -6.14 52.88 39.35
#